data_AF-A0A7N9DD81-F1
#
_entry.id   AF-A0A7N9DD81-F1
#
_cell.length_a   1.000
_cell.length_b   1.000
_cell.length_c   1.000
_cell.angle_alpha   90.00
_cell.angle_beta   90.00
_cell.angle_gamma   90.00
#
_symmetry.space_group_name_H-M   'P 1'
#
loop_
_entity.id
_entity.type
_entity.pdbx_description
1 polymer ?
#
loop_
_entity_poly.entity_id
_entity_poly.type
_entity_poly.pdbx_seq_one_letter_code
_entity_poly.pdbx_strand_id
1 'polypeptide(L)'
;MTTELMMVIAQENLGAHIQKEQEEEGLKTCINPLQVWITSASAPACYNLIPILTSGEVFGMHTEISITLFDNKQAEEYLKSLVMETQDLASPVLRSVSICTKVEEAFCQAHIIVVLDDSTDKEVFTLEDCLRSRVPLCRLYGYLIEKNAHESVRVIVGGKTFVNLKTVLLMRYAPRIAHNIIAVALGVEGEAKAILARKLKTTPSYIKDVIIWGNISGNNYVDLRKTRVYRYESAIWGPLHYSRPLLNLIFDSEWIKREFVATLKNLTATGRQFGGILAAHSIATTLKYWYHGSPPGEIVSLGILSEGQFGIPKGIVFSMPVKFENGTWVVLTDLKDTEISEQIMTRMTSDLIQEKLVALGDKIHFQPYQSEHKDLVPHEEKNPVMSDAAYFLNQIPQTTFEKPQSLEFLNGFEGKTVES
;
A
#
# COMPACT_ATOMS: atom_id res chain seq x y z
N MET A 1 31.80 -2.00 -53.75
CA MET A 1 32.30 -1.84 -52.37
C MET A 1 33.08 -3.10 -52.04
N THR A 2 34.36 -3.00 -51.69
CA THR A 2 35.20 -4.18 -51.37
C THR A 2 34.91 -4.66 -49.95
N THR A 3 35.11 -5.96 -49.69
CA THR A 3 34.84 -6.59 -48.38
C THR A 3 35.63 -5.94 -47.23
N GLU A 4 36.87 -5.52 -47.50
CA GLU A 4 37.68 -4.76 -46.55
C GLU A 4 37.07 -3.40 -46.21
N LEU A 5 36.55 -2.68 -47.20
CA LEU A 5 35.91 -1.38 -46.98
C LEU A 5 34.65 -1.52 -46.12
N MET A 6 33.88 -2.60 -46.30
CA MET A 6 32.70 -2.90 -45.48
C MET A 6 33.08 -3.22 -44.02
N MET A 7 34.19 -3.93 -43.78
CA MET A 7 34.66 -4.22 -42.42
C MET A 7 35.09 -2.96 -41.67
N VAL A 8 35.81 -2.04 -42.34
CA VAL A 8 36.24 -0.77 -41.73
C VAL A 8 35.02 0.07 -41.34
N ILE A 9 34.03 0.20 -42.23
CA ILE A 9 32.80 0.93 -41.95
C ILE A 9 32.01 0.30 -40.79
N ALA A 10 31.93 -1.03 -40.72
CA ALA A 10 31.26 -1.72 -39.61
C ALA A 10 31.95 -1.46 -38.27
N GLN A 11 33.29 -1.40 -38.26
CA GLN A 11 34.07 -1.18 -37.06
C GLN A 11 34.01 0.29 -36.58
N GLU A 12 34.03 1.25 -37.51
CA GLU A 12 33.78 2.66 -37.20
C GLU A 12 32.36 2.89 -36.68
N ASN A 13 31.34 2.27 -37.28
CA ASN A 13 29.95 2.36 -36.83
C ASN A 13 29.77 1.79 -35.42
N LEU A 14 30.41 0.66 -35.11
CA LEU A 14 30.39 0.07 -33.77
C LEU A 14 31.06 1.01 -32.75
N GLY A 15 32.22 1.59 -33.09
CA GLY A 15 32.90 2.57 -32.25
C GLY A 15 32.05 3.80 -31.96
N ALA A 16 31.40 4.36 -32.98
CA ALA A 16 30.49 5.49 -32.84
C ALA A 16 29.26 5.14 -31.98
N HIS A 17 28.71 3.92 -32.11
CA HIS A 17 27.59 3.47 -31.29
C HIS A 17 27.97 3.35 -29.80
N ILE A 18 29.13 2.77 -29.51
CA ILE A 18 29.65 2.64 -28.14
C ILE A 18 29.88 4.03 -27.54
N GLN A 19 30.48 4.95 -28.29
CA GLN A 19 30.72 6.31 -27.80
C GLN A 19 29.41 7.06 -27.54
N LYS A 20 28.41 6.91 -28.42
CA LYS A 20 27.09 7.51 -28.23
C LYS A 20 26.37 6.93 -27.01
N GLU A 21 26.42 5.63 -26.79
CA GLU A 21 25.88 5.00 -25.58
C GLU A 21 26.57 5.54 -24.32
N GLN A 22 27.90 5.70 -24.34
CA GLN A 22 28.65 6.27 -23.22
C GLN A 22 28.30 7.74 -22.96
N GLU A 23 28.11 8.55 -24.00
CA GLU A 23 27.67 9.94 -23.88
C GLU A 23 26.22 10.05 -23.35
N GLU A 24 25.32 9.19 -23.83
CA GLU A 24 23.95 9.09 -23.31
C GLU A 24 23.94 8.65 -21.83
N GLU A 25 24.79 7.70 -21.45
CA GLU A 25 24.99 7.27 -20.05
C GLU A 25 25.58 8.40 -19.18
N GLY A 26 26.51 9.18 -19.73
CA GLY A 26 27.08 10.38 -19.11
C GLY A 26 26.05 11.51 -18.91
N LEU A 27 25.14 11.71 -19.86
CA LEU A 27 24.04 12.66 -19.73
C LEU A 27 22.98 12.19 -18.73
N LYS A 28 22.69 10.88 -18.68
CA LYS A 28 21.80 10.29 -17.67
C LYS A 28 22.35 10.44 -16.26
N THR A 29 23.67 10.47 -16.07
CA THR A 29 24.29 10.62 -14.73
C THR A 29 24.31 12.07 -14.23
N CYS A 30 24.16 13.07 -15.11
CA CYS A 30 24.01 14.48 -14.72
C CYS A 30 22.64 14.82 -14.12
N ILE A 31 21.64 13.95 -14.32
CA ILE A 31 20.29 14.08 -13.77
C ILE A 31 20.09 12.92 -12.83
N ASN A 32 19.85 13.17 -11.54
CA ASN A 32 19.71 12.10 -10.55
C ASN A 32 18.21 11.97 -10.16
N PRO A 33 17.38 11.28 -10.98
CA PRO A 33 15.97 11.14 -10.67
C PRO A 33 15.76 10.31 -9.41
N LEU A 34 14.67 10.58 -8.73
CA LEU A 34 14.30 9.85 -7.52
C LEU A 34 13.93 8.41 -7.89
N GLN A 35 14.75 7.46 -7.45
CA GLN A 35 14.57 6.03 -7.71
C GLN A 35 13.48 5.45 -6.80
N VAL A 36 12.34 5.11 -7.38
CA VAL A 36 11.17 4.54 -6.69
C VAL A 36 11.02 3.07 -7.07
N TRP A 37 11.13 2.18 -6.08
CA TRP A 37 10.91 0.76 -6.24
C TRP A 37 9.54 0.37 -5.69
N ILE A 38 8.80 -0.47 -6.41
CA ILE A 38 7.51 -1.02 -5.97
C ILE A 38 7.62 -2.54 -5.99
N THR A 39 7.53 -3.19 -4.83
CA THR A 39 7.50 -4.66 -4.73
C THR A 39 6.13 -5.19 -5.09
N SER A 40 6.07 -6.46 -5.50
CA SER A 40 4.82 -7.15 -5.81
C SER A 40 4.00 -6.31 -6.80
N ALA A 41 4.69 -5.76 -7.81
CA ALA A 41 4.14 -4.75 -8.72
C ALA A 41 2.96 -5.25 -9.57
N SER A 42 2.72 -6.57 -9.61
CA SER A 42 1.49 -7.15 -10.16
C SER A 42 0.24 -6.93 -9.30
N ALA A 43 0.40 -6.49 -8.04
CA ALA A 43 -0.71 -6.23 -7.15
C ALA A 43 -1.60 -5.08 -7.67
N PRO A 44 -2.94 -5.15 -7.54
CA PRO A 44 -3.85 -4.10 -8.03
C PRO A 44 -3.56 -2.70 -7.47
N ALA A 45 -2.94 -2.59 -6.28
CA ALA A 45 -2.54 -1.31 -5.72
C ALA A 45 -1.48 -0.60 -6.56
N CYS A 46 -0.54 -1.34 -7.17
CA CYS A 46 0.52 -0.77 -8.01
C CYS A 46 -0.07 -0.07 -9.24
N TYR A 47 -0.96 -0.74 -9.96
CA TYR A 47 -1.64 -0.19 -11.14
C TYR A 47 -2.34 1.14 -10.84
N ASN A 48 -2.98 1.26 -9.67
CA ASN A 48 -3.65 2.49 -9.24
C ASN A 48 -2.68 3.56 -8.68
N LEU A 49 -1.50 3.15 -8.22
CA LEU A 49 -0.50 4.02 -7.60
C LEU A 49 0.33 4.78 -8.64
N ILE A 50 0.70 4.11 -9.75
CA ILE A 50 1.57 4.68 -10.79
C ILE A 50 1.05 6.04 -11.30
N PRO A 51 -0.22 6.20 -11.71
CA PRO A 51 -0.72 7.50 -12.18
C PRO A 51 -0.64 8.61 -11.13
N ILE A 52 -0.74 8.26 -9.84
CA ILE A 52 -0.64 9.23 -8.75
C ILE A 52 0.81 9.67 -8.55
N LEU A 53 1.77 8.73 -8.59
CA LEU A 53 3.20 9.05 -8.50
C LEU A 53 3.66 9.90 -9.69
N THR A 54 3.22 9.56 -10.90
CA THR A 54 3.59 10.26 -12.14
C THR A 54 2.79 11.56 -12.37
N SER A 55 1.81 11.88 -11.51
CA SER A 55 1.10 13.17 -11.59
C SER A 55 1.93 14.38 -11.12
N GLY A 56 3.04 14.15 -10.41
CA GLY A 56 3.81 15.19 -9.73
C GLY A 56 3.20 15.69 -8.42
N GLU A 57 2.03 15.20 -7.99
CA GLU A 57 1.40 15.62 -6.73
C GLU A 57 2.12 15.11 -5.47
N VAL A 58 2.89 14.02 -5.60
CA VAL A 58 3.51 13.33 -4.46
C VAL A 58 4.88 13.91 -4.11
N PHE A 59 5.72 14.17 -5.11
CA PHE A 59 7.10 14.67 -4.94
C PHE A 59 7.32 16.08 -5.49
N GLY A 60 6.31 16.67 -6.13
CA GLY A 60 6.38 17.96 -6.80
C GLY A 60 6.77 17.86 -8.28
N MET A 61 6.33 18.85 -9.07
CA MET A 61 6.56 18.93 -10.53
C MET A 61 8.03 19.14 -10.94
N HIS A 62 8.90 19.46 -9.98
CA HIS A 62 10.33 19.66 -10.21
C HIS A 62 11.17 18.43 -9.87
N THR A 63 10.53 17.35 -9.38
CA THR A 63 11.21 16.12 -8.99
C THR A 63 10.96 15.06 -10.06
N GLU A 64 11.95 14.80 -10.89
CA GLU A 64 11.90 13.67 -11.82
C GLU A 64 12.03 12.34 -11.07
N ILE A 65 11.28 11.32 -11.51
CA ILE A 65 11.25 10.00 -10.90
C ILE A 65 11.58 8.91 -11.91
N SER A 66 12.24 7.85 -11.43
CA SER A 66 12.43 6.60 -12.15
C SER A 66 11.75 5.49 -11.36
N ILE A 67 10.85 4.74 -11.98
CA ILE A 67 10.07 3.69 -11.32
C ILE A 67 10.59 2.32 -11.72
N THR A 68 10.97 1.49 -10.75
CA THR A 68 11.27 0.08 -10.98
C THR A 68 10.18 -0.81 -10.39
N LEU A 69 9.52 -1.55 -11.27
CA LEU A 69 8.49 -2.53 -10.93
C LEU A 69 9.15 -3.87 -10.62
N PHE A 70 9.12 -4.28 -9.36
CA PHE A 70 9.78 -5.49 -8.90
C PHE A 70 8.75 -6.56 -8.53
N ASP A 71 8.87 -7.72 -9.17
CA ASP A 71 8.01 -8.88 -8.88
C ASP A 71 8.70 -10.20 -9.29
N ASN A 72 8.05 -11.32 -9.08
CA ASN A 72 8.54 -12.62 -9.51
C ASN A 72 8.57 -12.75 -11.05
N LYS A 73 9.29 -13.76 -11.54
CA LYS A 73 9.42 -14.04 -12.98
C LYS A 73 8.10 -14.39 -13.66
N GLN A 74 7.11 -14.90 -12.92
CA GLN A 74 5.82 -15.27 -13.49
C GLN A 74 5.00 -14.04 -13.90
N ALA A 75 5.19 -12.92 -13.19
CA ALA A 75 4.55 -11.65 -13.50
C ALA A 75 5.24 -10.86 -14.64
N GLU A 76 6.33 -11.36 -15.22
CA GLU A 76 7.17 -10.58 -16.15
C GLU A 76 6.40 -10.03 -17.37
N GLU A 77 5.52 -10.83 -17.98
CA GLU A 77 4.69 -10.37 -19.11
C GLU A 77 3.70 -9.27 -18.70
N TYR A 78 3.06 -9.42 -17.53
CA TYR A 78 2.17 -8.41 -16.97
C TYR A 78 2.93 -7.11 -16.70
N LEU A 79 4.11 -7.19 -16.09
CA LEU A 79 4.94 -6.01 -15.80
C LEU A 79 5.41 -5.32 -17.08
N LYS A 80 5.72 -6.05 -18.16
CA LYS A 80 6.04 -5.46 -19.46
C LYS A 80 4.86 -4.67 -20.03
N SER A 81 3.63 -5.19 -19.91
CA SER A 81 2.42 -4.45 -20.27
C SER A 81 2.30 -3.17 -19.44
N LEU A 82 2.46 -3.29 -18.12
CA LEU A 82 2.36 -2.15 -17.22
C LEU A 82 3.42 -1.08 -17.49
N VAL A 83 4.64 -1.47 -17.89
CA VAL A 83 5.68 -0.55 -18.36
C VAL A 83 5.22 0.24 -19.58
N MET A 84 4.67 -0.43 -20.59
CA MET A 84 4.18 0.24 -21.81
C MET A 84 3.06 1.23 -21.46
N GLU A 85 2.06 0.80 -20.69
CA GLU A 85 0.98 1.68 -20.24
C GLU A 85 1.49 2.88 -19.42
N THR A 86 2.51 2.66 -18.59
CA THR A 86 3.13 3.73 -17.78
C THR A 86 3.88 4.74 -18.66
N GLN A 87 4.52 4.29 -19.74
CA GLN A 87 5.17 5.16 -20.71
C GLN A 87 4.14 5.98 -21.51
N ASP A 88 3.01 5.36 -21.86
CA ASP A 88 1.92 5.99 -22.60
C ASP A 88 1.22 7.12 -21.81
N LEU A 89 1.40 7.17 -20.48
CA LEU A 89 0.97 8.32 -19.67
C LEU A 89 1.66 9.63 -20.07
N ALA A 90 2.79 9.57 -20.78
CA ALA A 90 3.57 10.73 -21.24
C ALA A 90 3.81 11.77 -20.12
N SER A 91 4.05 11.28 -18.90
CA SER A 91 4.19 12.13 -17.72
C SER A 91 5.48 12.96 -17.79
N PRO A 92 5.42 14.28 -17.48
CA PRO A 92 6.60 15.15 -17.51
C PRO A 92 7.59 14.87 -16.38
N VAL A 93 7.15 14.21 -15.29
CA VAL A 93 8.02 13.87 -14.16
C VAL A 93 8.60 12.46 -14.26
N LEU A 94 8.08 11.62 -15.16
CA LEU A 94 8.56 10.25 -15.33
C LEU A 94 9.75 10.23 -16.28
N ARG A 95 10.95 9.97 -15.73
CA ARG A 95 12.17 9.86 -16.52
C ARG A 95 12.32 8.50 -17.17
N SER A 96 12.02 7.43 -16.41
CA SER A 96 12.08 6.06 -16.89
C SER A 96 11.22 5.13 -16.04
N VAL A 97 10.78 4.03 -16.64
CA VAL A 97 10.15 2.92 -15.94
C VAL A 97 10.78 1.61 -16.42
N SER A 98 11.08 0.72 -15.49
CA SER A 98 11.74 -0.56 -15.76
C SER A 98 11.12 -1.69 -14.93
N ILE A 99 11.39 -2.93 -15.33
CA ILE A 99 11.04 -4.12 -14.56
C ILE A 99 12.28 -4.74 -13.95
N CYS A 100 12.13 -5.38 -12.80
CA CYS A 100 13.15 -6.24 -12.21
C CYS A 100 12.47 -7.54 -11.75
N THR A 101 12.98 -8.68 -12.20
CA THR A 101 12.50 -10.01 -11.77
C THR A 101 13.58 -10.85 -11.08
N LYS A 102 14.81 -10.32 -11.02
CA LYS A 102 15.94 -10.94 -10.34
C LYS A 102 16.11 -10.32 -8.96
N VAL A 103 16.02 -11.15 -7.94
CA VAL A 103 16.09 -10.74 -6.55
C VAL A 103 17.44 -10.08 -6.22
N GLU A 104 18.53 -10.53 -6.83
CA GLU A 104 19.88 -10.08 -6.53
C GLU A 104 20.14 -8.63 -6.95
N GLU A 105 19.39 -8.15 -7.96
CA GLU A 105 19.47 -6.81 -8.52
C GLU A 105 18.48 -5.84 -7.86
N ALA A 106 17.65 -6.32 -6.92
CA ALA A 106 16.59 -5.52 -6.32
C ALA A 106 17.13 -4.36 -5.46
N PHE A 107 16.38 -3.26 -5.46
CA PHE A 107 16.59 -2.06 -4.64
C PHE A 107 17.89 -1.29 -4.90
N CYS A 108 18.55 -1.52 -6.04
CA CYS A 108 19.74 -0.76 -6.43
C CYS A 108 19.47 0.74 -6.46
N GLN A 109 20.23 1.50 -5.66
CA GLN A 109 20.14 2.97 -5.53
C GLN A 109 18.73 3.48 -5.19
N ALA A 110 17.89 2.64 -4.57
CA ALA A 110 16.52 3.01 -4.23
C ALA A 110 16.51 4.18 -3.24
N HIS A 111 15.75 5.23 -3.56
CA HIS A 111 15.46 6.33 -2.64
C HIS A 111 14.13 6.10 -1.92
N ILE A 112 13.19 5.44 -2.58
CA ILE A 112 11.89 5.05 -2.03
C ILE A 112 11.61 3.60 -2.38
N ILE A 113 11.11 2.85 -1.40
CA ILE A 113 10.67 1.46 -1.60
C ILE A 113 9.24 1.34 -1.06
N VAL A 114 8.31 1.02 -1.96
CA VAL A 114 6.92 0.70 -1.63
C VAL A 114 6.80 -0.81 -1.54
N VAL A 115 6.58 -1.33 -0.34
CA VAL A 115 6.37 -2.76 -0.09
C VAL A 115 4.87 -3.05 -0.10
N LEU A 116 4.39 -3.79 -1.09
CA LEU A 116 2.99 -4.17 -1.24
C LEU A 116 2.71 -5.58 -0.70
N ASP A 117 1.52 -6.10 -0.98
CA ASP A 117 1.17 -7.49 -0.65
C ASP A 117 1.72 -8.43 -1.71
N ASP A 118 2.58 -9.35 -1.29
CA ASP A 118 3.09 -10.42 -2.15
C ASP A 118 2.01 -11.45 -2.44
N SER A 119 2.00 -11.97 -3.67
CA SER A 119 1.25 -13.18 -3.99
C SER A 119 1.76 -14.32 -3.10
N THR A 120 0.84 -15.01 -2.43
CA THR A 120 1.17 -16.25 -1.74
C THR A 120 1.31 -17.36 -2.77
N ASP A 121 2.52 -17.60 -3.25
CA ASP A 121 2.84 -18.65 -4.24
C ASP A 121 2.75 -20.09 -3.69
N LYS A 122 2.01 -20.31 -2.59
CA LYS A 122 1.87 -21.64 -1.96
C LYS A 122 0.46 -21.83 -1.43
N GLU A 123 0.01 -23.09 -1.45
CA GLU A 123 -1.10 -23.59 -0.63
C GLU A 123 -0.73 -23.43 0.85
N VAL A 124 -0.85 -22.21 1.37
CA VAL A 124 -0.70 -21.93 2.79
C VAL A 124 -2.01 -22.29 3.44
N PHE A 125 -2.03 -23.41 4.18
CA PHE A 125 -3.26 -23.97 4.74
C PHE A 125 -3.69 -23.31 6.05
N THR A 126 -2.77 -22.69 6.79
CA THR A 126 -3.05 -22.10 8.12
C THR A 126 -2.57 -20.65 8.25
N LEU A 127 -3.18 -19.91 9.20
CA LEU A 127 -2.78 -18.54 9.52
C LEU A 127 -1.32 -18.49 10.00
N GLU A 128 -0.91 -19.45 10.82
CA GLU A 128 0.46 -19.55 11.33
C GLU A 128 1.48 -19.80 10.23
N ASP A 129 1.15 -20.63 9.25
CA ASP A 129 2.01 -20.84 8.08
C ASP A 129 2.11 -19.56 7.24
N CYS A 130 1.02 -18.79 7.15
CA CYS A 130 1.04 -17.48 6.49
C CYS A 130 1.98 -16.51 7.20
N LEU A 131 1.88 -16.40 8.53
CA LEU A 131 2.76 -15.57 9.37
C LEU A 131 4.23 -15.97 9.21
N ARG A 132 4.54 -17.27 9.31
CA ARG A 132 5.91 -17.78 9.16
C ARG A 132 6.47 -17.57 7.76
N SER A 133 5.64 -17.69 6.72
CA SER A 133 6.06 -17.49 5.34
C SER A 133 6.56 -16.06 5.06
N ARG A 134 6.17 -15.07 5.88
CA ARG A 134 6.64 -13.68 5.73
C ARG A 134 8.11 -13.50 6.13
N VAL A 135 8.63 -14.32 7.04
CA VAL A 135 9.98 -14.13 7.61
C VAL A 135 11.09 -14.28 6.58
N PRO A 136 11.14 -15.34 5.75
CA PRO A 136 12.19 -15.47 4.73
C PRO A 136 12.21 -14.28 3.76
N LEU A 137 11.04 -13.81 3.32
CA LEU A 137 10.93 -12.70 2.38
C LEU A 137 11.37 -11.37 3.00
N CYS A 138 10.86 -11.03 4.19
CA CYS A 138 11.27 -9.81 4.89
C CYS A 138 12.76 -9.83 5.26
N ARG A 139 13.33 -11.01 5.55
CA ARG A 139 14.77 -11.16 5.78
C ARG A 139 15.58 -10.85 4.54
N LEU A 140 15.18 -11.41 3.41
CA LEU A 140 15.81 -11.20 2.11
C LEU A 140 15.71 -9.72 1.69
N TYR A 141 14.52 -9.13 1.75
CA TYR A 141 14.33 -7.71 1.44
C TYR A 141 15.12 -6.82 2.38
N GLY A 142 15.06 -7.03 3.70
CA GLY A 142 15.84 -6.24 4.65
C GLY A 142 17.34 -6.23 4.33
N TYR A 143 17.91 -7.40 4.04
CA TYR A 143 19.31 -7.53 3.63
C TYR A 143 19.61 -6.79 2.31
N LEU A 144 18.77 -6.95 1.28
CA LEU A 144 18.98 -6.31 -0.02
C LEU A 144 18.83 -4.80 0.06
N ILE A 145 17.90 -4.29 0.87
CA ILE A 145 17.72 -2.86 1.08
C ILE A 145 18.97 -2.26 1.72
N GLU A 146 19.50 -2.84 2.79
CA GLU A 146 20.73 -2.32 3.42
C GLU A 146 21.95 -2.39 2.51
N LYS A 147 22.00 -3.40 1.64
CA LYS A 147 23.13 -3.63 0.74
C LYS A 147 23.10 -2.71 -0.49
N ASN A 148 21.93 -2.52 -1.09
CA ASN A 148 21.80 -1.97 -2.44
C ASN A 148 21.16 -0.58 -2.48
N ALA A 149 20.33 -0.22 -1.49
CA ALA A 149 19.57 1.03 -1.50
C ALA A 149 20.42 2.24 -1.08
N HIS A 150 19.91 3.44 -1.35
CA HIS A 150 20.54 4.67 -0.89
C HIS A 150 20.52 4.75 0.65
N GLU A 151 21.52 5.41 1.26
CA GLU A 151 21.64 5.49 2.74
C GLU A 151 20.42 6.13 3.41
N SER A 152 19.76 7.06 2.73
CA SER A 152 18.56 7.77 3.19
C SER A 152 17.25 7.18 2.65
N VAL A 153 17.26 5.91 2.21
CA VAL A 153 16.08 5.26 1.63
C VAL A 153 14.89 5.33 2.59
N ARG A 154 13.71 5.64 2.04
CA ARG A 154 12.43 5.60 2.75
C ARG A 154 11.66 4.36 2.33
N VAL A 155 11.33 3.51 3.30
CA VAL A 155 10.55 2.29 3.06
C VAL A 155 9.15 2.48 3.60
N ILE A 156 8.15 2.30 2.74
CA ILE A 156 6.75 2.40 3.10
C ILE A 156 6.08 1.05 2.88
N VAL A 157 5.56 0.46 3.95
CA VAL A 157 4.86 -0.82 3.91
C VAL A 157 3.37 -0.53 3.81
N GLY A 158 2.79 -0.89 2.67
CA GLY A 158 1.38 -0.75 2.38
C GLY A 158 0.74 -2.10 2.03
N GLY A 159 -0.56 -2.04 1.73
CA GLY A 159 -1.36 -3.21 1.40
C GLY A 159 -2.36 -3.57 2.50
N LYS A 160 -2.90 -4.78 2.37
CA LYS A 160 -4.01 -5.34 3.13
C LYS A 160 -3.53 -6.29 4.23
N THR A 161 -2.41 -6.99 4.01
CA THR A 161 -2.05 -8.17 4.80
C THR A 161 -0.82 -7.92 5.66
N PHE A 162 -0.94 -8.21 6.96
CA PHE A 162 0.15 -8.25 7.93
C PHE A 162 1.09 -7.02 7.89
N VAL A 163 0.52 -5.83 7.70
CA VAL A 163 1.29 -4.61 7.45
C VAL A 163 2.24 -4.32 8.61
N ASN A 164 1.76 -4.39 9.85
CA ASN A 164 2.57 -4.19 11.06
C ASN A 164 3.69 -5.25 11.18
N LEU A 165 3.37 -6.53 10.93
CA LEU A 165 4.34 -7.62 11.01
C LEU A 165 5.44 -7.49 9.95
N LYS A 166 5.09 -7.25 8.68
CA LYS A 166 6.06 -7.02 7.61
C LYS A 166 7.02 -5.88 7.98
N THR A 167 6.46 -4.79 8.50
CA THR A 167 7.22 -3.62 8.93
C THR A 167 8.22 -3.95 10.05
N VAL A 168 7.79 -4.63 11.12
CA VAL A 168 8.69 -4.97 12.24
C VAL A 168 9.75 -6.00 11.82
N LEU A 169 9.43 -6.91 10.90
CA LEU A 169 10.40 -7.87 10.36
C LEU A 169 11.43 -7.16 9.48
N LEU A 170 11.02 -6.24 8.61
CA LEU A 170 11.93 -5.43 7.80
C LEU A 170 12.86 -4.61 8.70
N MET A 171 12.34 -3.93 9.74
CA MET A 171 13.17 -3.21 10.71
C MET A 171 14.17 -4.12 11.43
N ARG A 172 13.79 -5.35 11.74
CA ARG A 172 14.67 -6.34 12.38
C ARG A 172 15.82 -6.77 11.46
N TYR A 173 15.56 -6.91 10.16
CA TYR A 173 16.55 -7.37 9.19
C TYR A 173 17.26 -6.24 8.43
N ALA A 174 16.82 -5.00 8.62
CA ALA A 174 17.45 -3.78 8.11
C ALA A 174 17.62 -2.73 9.23
N PRO A 175 18.39 -3.05 10.29
CA PRO A 175 18.51 -2.20 11.47
C PRO A 175 19.08 -0.79 11.19
N ARG A 176 19.97 -0.62 10.20
CA ARG A 176 20.59 0.67 9.87
C ARG A 176 19.58 1.71 9.41
N ILE A 177 18.54 1.27 8.72
CA ILE A 177 17.49 2.14 8.15
C ILE A 177 16.15 1.99 8.88
N ALA A 178 16.08 1.27 10.00
CA ALA A 178 14.82 0.96 10.68
C ALA A 178 13.97 2.20 11.01
N HIS A 179 14.60 3.35 11.28
CA HIS A 179 13.94 4.64 11.54
C HIS A 179 13.21 5.22 10.30
N ASN A 180 13.56 4.78 9.09
CA ASN A 180 12.97 5.17 7.82
C ASN A 180 12.03 4.09 7.24
N ILE A 181 11.55 3.17 8.08
CA ILE A 181 10.54 2.17 7.68
C ILE A 181 9.23 2.52 8.40
N ILE A 182 8.14 2.71 7.65
CA ILE A 182 6.81 3.03 8.23
C ILE A 182 5.72 2.16 7.62
N ALA A 183 4.64 1.96 8.37
CA ALA A 183 3.44 1.26 7.95
C ALA A 183 2.27 2.23 7.68
N VAL A 184 1.56 2.04 6.56
CA VAL A 184 0.48 2.91 6.12
C VAL A 184 -0.84 2.56 6.81
N ALA A 185 -1.35 3.46 7.67
CA ALA A 185 -2.65 3.28 8.34
C ALA A 185 -3.80 4.08 7.70
N LEU A 186 -3.50 4.98 6.75
CA LEU A 186 -4.45 5.95 6.21
C LEU A 186 -5.67 5.30 5.50
N GLY A 187 -5.56 4.06 5.03
CA GLY A 187 -6.69 3.36 4.43
C GLY A 187 -7.80 3.04 5.43
N VAL A 188 -7.47 2.59 6.64
CA VAL A 188 -8.45 2.38 7.73
C VAL A 188 -9.11 3.71 8.10
N GLU A 189 -8.31 4.77 8.15
CA GLU A 189 -8.79 6.13 8.42
C GLU A 189 -9.80 6.59 7.36
N GLY A 190 -9.51 6.35 6.09
CA GLY A 190 -10.41 6.65 4.97
C GLY A 190 -11.74 5.90 5.03
N GLU A 191 -11.71 4.60 5.38
CA GLU A 191 -12.93 3.80 5.55
C GLU A 191 -13.78 4.30 6.72
N ALA A 192 -13.16 4.59 7.86
CA ALA A 192 -13.83 5.17 9.01
C ALA A 192 -14.49 6.51 8.65
N LYS A 193 -13.74 7.43 8.01
CA LYS A 193 -14.26 8.70 7.51
C LYS A 193 -15.43 8.52 6.57
N ALA A 194 -15.36 7.56 5.63
CA ALA A 194 -16.44 7.29 4.70
C ALA A 194 -17.72 6.81 5.40
N ILE A 195 -17.62 5.94 6.41
CA ILE A 195 -18.78 5.47 7.17
C ILE A 195 -19.41 6.62 7.99
N LEU A 196 -18.58 7.41 8.68
CA LEU A 196 -19.03 8.58 9.45
C LEU A 196 -19.71 9.62 8.55
N ALA A 197 -19.12 9.88 7.39
CA ALA A 197 -19.64 10.82 6.41
C ALA A 197 -21.03 10.40 5.89
N ARG A 198 -21.26 9.10 5.66
CA ARG A 198 -22.59 8.58 5.29
C ARG A 198 -23.62 8.79 6.40
N LYS A 199 -23.26 8.53 7.67
CA LYS A 199 -24.16 8.77 8.82
C LYS A 199 -24.52 10.26 8.95
N LEU A 200 -23.55 11.14 8.73
CA LEU A 200 -23.73 12.59 8.81
C LEU A 200 -24.27 13.24 7.52
N LYS A 201 -24.37 12.49 6.42
CA LYS A 201 -24.70 12.99 5.08
C LYS A 201 -23.79 14.14 4.64
N THR A 202 -22.49 13.99 4.85
CA THR A 202 -21.47 14.98 4.49
C THR A 202 -20.36 14.36 3.63
N THR A 203 -19.38 15.16 3.21
CA THR A 203 -18.24 14.70 2.41
C THR A 203 -17.16 14.08 3.32
N PRO A 204 -16.58 12.91 2.99
CA PRO A 204 -15.51 12.30 3.79
C PRO A 204 -14.28 13.19 4.01
N SER A 205 -13.94 14.04 3.02
CA SER A 205 -12.82 14.98 3.10
C SER A 205 -12.99 16.07 4.17
N TYR A 206 -14.23 16.29 4.64
CA TYR A 206 -14.53 17.26 5.69
C TYR A 206 -14.33 16.69 7.10
N ILE A 207 -14.15 15.38 7.23
CA ILE A 207 -13.88 14.70 8.49
C ILE A 207 -12.36 14.57 8.64
N LYS A 208 -11.81 15.15 9.69
CA LYS A 208 -10.36 15.19 9.98
C LYS A 208 -10.09 14.66 11.39
N ASP A 209 -8.82 14.36 11.66
CA ASP A 209 -8.34 13.97 12.99
C ASP A 209 -9.02 12.68 13.52
N VAL A 210 -9.22 11.70 12.63
CA VAL A 210 -9.60 10.33 13.01
C VAL A 210 -8.32 9.59 13.33
N ILE A 211 -8.23 9.04 14.54
CA ILE A 211 -7.01 8.34 14.98
C ILE A 211 -7.25 6.83 14.95
N ILE A 212 -6.37 6.11 14.27
CA ILE A 212 -6.35 4.65 14.19
C ILE A 212 -5.25 4.13 15.11
N TRP A 213 -5.64 3.46 16.19
CA TRP A 213 -4.72 2.80 17.11
C TRP A 213 -4.62 1.31 16.79
N GLY A 214 -3.43 0.71 16.91
CA GLY A 214 -3.27 -0.75 16.93
C GLY A 214 -2.82 -1.40 15.62
N ASN A 215 -3.36 -2.60 15.38
CA ASN A 215 -3.04 -3.43 14.22
C ASN A 215 -3.79 -2.94 12.98
N ILE A 216 -3.07 -2.42 11.99
CA ILE A 216 -3.64 -1.81 10.78
C ILE A 216 -4.43 -2.85 9.97
N SER A 217 -3.92 -4.07 9.89
CA SER A 217 -4.55 -5.18 9.14
C SER A 217 -5.48 -6.04 9.99
N GLY A 218 -5.64 -5.75 11.28
CA GLY A 218 -6.35 -6.61 12.24
C GLY A 218 -7.11 -5.82 13.29
N ASN A 219 -6.93 -6.18 14.56
CA ASN A 219 -7.59 -5.50 15.68
C ASN A 219 -7.07 -4.08 15.89
N ASN A 220 -7.77 -3.11 15.32
CA ASN A 220 -7.57 -1.68 15.55
C ASN A 220 -8.69 -1.06 16.41
N TYR A 221 -8.41 0.13 16.92
CA TYR A 221 -9.37 0.99 17.60
C TYR A 221 -9.44 2.35 16.91
N VAL A 222 -10.63 2.70 16.42
CA VAL A 222 -10.91 4.01 15.82
C VAL A 222 -11.32 4.98 16.91
N ASP A 223 -10.44 5.92 17.22
CA ASP A 223 -10.66 6.94 18.23
C ASP A 223 -11.21 8.22 17.60
N LEU A 224 -12.45 8.54 17.99
CA LEU A 224 -13.21 9.67 17.47
C LEU A 224 -13.14 10.91 18.37
N ARG A 225 -12.44 10.85 19.50
CA ARG A 225 -12.41 11.94 20.51
C ARG A 225 -11.80 13.22 19.97
N LYS A 226 -10.82 13.10 19.05
CA LYS A 226 -10.19 14.24 18.37
C LYS A 226 -10.81 14.58 17.04
N THR A 227 -11.73 13.76 16.54
CA THR A 227 -12.29 13.92 15.19
C THR A 227 -13.13 15.18 15.06
N ARG A 228 -12.84 15.93 14.01
CA ARG A 228 -13.48 17.21 13.69
C ARG A 228 -14.19 17.12 12.35
N VAL A 229 -15.34 17.78 12.25
CA VAL A 229 -16.07 17.94 10.99
C VAL A 229 -16.08 19.40 10.60
N TYR A 230 -15.53 19.68 9.43
CA TYR A 230 -15.48 20.99 8.78
C TYR A 230 -16.66 21.15 7.83
N ARG A 231 -17.04 22.38 7.48
CA ARG A 231 -18.05 22.66 6.43
C ARG A 231 -19.36 21.85 6.58
N TYR A 232 -19.74 21.56 7.83
CA TYR A 232 -20.95 20.79 8.10
C TYR A 232 -22.17 21.67 7.92
N GLU A 233 -23.01 21.33 6.93
CA GLU A 233 -24.25 22.05 6.66
C GLU A 233 -25.26 21.81 7.80
N SER A 234 -25.42 22.81 8.66
CA SER A 234 -26.36 22.80 9.79
C SER A 234 -26.82 24.22 10.09
N ALA A 235 -27.74 24.40 11.05
CA ALA A 235 -28.17 25.73 11.50
C ALA A 235 -27.01 26.62 11.99
N ILE A 236 -25.86 26.01 12.36
CA ILE A 236 -24.64 26.72 12.72
C ILE A 236 -23.67 26.63 11.54
N TRP A 237 -23.50 27.73 10.81
CA TRP A 237 -22.50 27.87 9.75
C TRP A 237 -21.32 28.71 10.26
N GLY A 238 -20.09 28.32 9.89
CA GLY A 238 -18.88 29.10 10.18
C GLY A 238 -17.95 29.22 8.96
N PRO A 239 -16.87 30.02 9.07
CA PRO A 239 -15.87 30.17 8.01
C PRO A 239 -15.21 28.84 7.61
N LEU A 240 -14.42 28.82 6.54
CA LEU A 240 -13.82 27.59 6.01
C LEU A 240 -13.03 26.76 7.03
N HIS A 241 -12.43 27.40 8.02
CA HIS A 241 -11.64 26.76 9.10
C HIS A 241 -12.48 26.38 10.33
N TYR A 242 -13.76 26.76 10.35
CA TYR A 242 -14.66 26.38 11.43
C TYR A 242 -14.95 24.88 11.38
N SER A 243 -14.84 24.25 12.55
CA SER A 243 -15.08 22.83 12.72
C SER A 243 -15.75 22.55 14.05
N ARG A 244 -16.49 21.44 14.07
CA ARG A 244 -17.20 20.94 15.25
C ARG A 244 -16.68 19.55 15.62
N PRO A 245 -16.60 19.20 16.92
CA PRO A 245 -16.32 17.83 17.33
C PRO A 245 -17.36 16.87 16.77
N LEU A 246 -16.91 15.77 16.16
CA LEU A 246 -17.78 14.76 15.54
C LEU A 246 -18.81 14.20 16.54
N LEU A 247 -18.38 13.94 17.78
CA LEU A 247 -19.23 13.38 18.84
C LEU A 247 -20.35 14.34 19.28
N ASN A 248 -20.26 15.63 18.93
CA ASN A 248 -21.34 16.60 19.15
C ASN A 248 -22.33 16.66 17.98
N LEU A 249 -22.06 15.94 16.89
CA LEU A 249 -22.92 15.85 15.70
C LEU A 249 -23.66 14.51 15.63
N ILE A 250 -23.04 13.43 16.11
CA ILE A 250 -23.66 12.11 16.19
C ILE A 250 -24.09 11.87 17.64
N PHE A 251 -25.36 12.16 17.94
CA PHE A 251 -25.95 11.95 19.27
C PHE A 251 -26.24 10.48 19.60
N ASP A 252 -26.26 9.63 18.57
CA ASP A 252 -26.57 8.21 18.65
C ASP A 252 -25.33 7.41 19.11
N SER A 253 -25.13 7.36 20.43
CA SER A 253 -23.97 6.70 21.02
C SER A 253 -23.96 5.19 20.83
N GLU A 254 -25.14 4.55 20.70
CA GLU A 254 -25.23 3.11 20.44
C GLU A 254 -24.82 2.78 19.01
N TRP A 255 -25.18 3.61 18.04
CA TRP A 255 -24.68 3.48 16.67
C TRP A 255 -23.15 3.54 16.60
N ILE A 256 -22.52 4.47 17.33
CA ILE A 256 -21.05 4.58 17.38
C ILE A 256 -20.44 3.32 18.00
N LYS A 257 -20.99 2.84 19.13
CA LYS A 257 -20.40 1.72 19.89
C LYS A 257 -20.64 0.36 19.22
N ARG A 258 -21.77 0.19 18.52
CA ARG A 258 -22.19 -1.09 17.94
C ARG A 258 -22.10 -1.10 16.43
N GLU A 259 -22.93 -0.33 15.74
CA GLU A 259 -23.09 -0.42 14.28
C GLU A 259 -21.84 0.04 13.52
N PHE A 260 -21.25 1.16 13.93
CA PHE A 260 -20.01 1.68 13.32
C PHE A 260 -18.85 0.68 13.49
N VAL A 261 -18.65 0.18 14.71
CA VAL A 261 -17.61 -0.81 15.01
C VAL A 261 -17.87 -2.13 14.26
N ALA A 262 -19.11 -2.60 14.21
CA ALA A 262 -19.48 -3.81 13.49
C ALA A 262 -19.26 -3.68 11.98
N THR A 263 -19.58 -2.52 11.40
CA THR A 263 -19.35 -2.25 9.97
C THR A 263 -17.87 -2.32 9.62
N LEU A 264 -17.01 -1.67 10.42
CA LEU A 264 -15.56 -1.74 10.24
C LEU A 264 -15.03 -3.17 10.40
N LYS A 265 -15.43 -3.89 11.45
CA LYS A 265 -15.05 -5.30 11.65
C LYS A 265 -15.47 -6.18 10.47
N ASN A 266 -16.65 -5.95 9.90
CA ASN A 266 -17.12 -6.71 8.73
C ASN A 266 -16.24 -6.45 7.49
N LEU A 267 -15.77 -5.22 7.27
CA LEU A 267 -14.84 -4.91 6.17
C LEU A 267 -13.52 -5.66 6.31
N THR A 268 -12.98 -5.70 7.54
CA THR A 268 -11.78 -6.48 7.87
C THR A 268 -12.01 -7.98 7.67
N ALA A 269 -13.09 -8.52 8.25
CA ALA A 269 -13.39 -9.95 8.21
C ALA A 269 -13.70 -10.46 6.79
N THR A 270 -14.35 -9.64 5.96
CA THR A 270 -14.67 -9.98 4.56
C THR A 270 -13.52 -9.72 3.60
N GLY A 271 -12.36 -9.23 4.06
CA GLY A 271 -11.23 -8.86 3.20
C GLY A 271 -11.53 -7.71 2.23
N ARG A 272 -12.67 -7.03 2.41
CA ARG A 272 -13.12 -5.89 1.58
C ARG A 272 -12.43 -4.59 1.96
N GLN A 273 -11.71 -4.58 3.09
CA GLN A 273 -10.86 -3.47 3.46
C GLN A 273 -9.75 -3.24 2.43
N PHE A 274 -9.32 -1.98 2.24
CA PHE A 274 -8.10 -1.62 1.50
C PHE A 274 -8.05 -2.06 0.02
N GLY A 275 -9.13 -1.87 -0.76
CA GLY A 275 -9.09 -2.09 -2.22
C GLY A 275 -7.93 -1.36 -2.93
N GLY A 276 -7.55 -1.78 -4.14
CA GLY A 276 -6.36 -1.27 -4.85
C GLY A 276 -6.28 0.26 -4.95
N ILE A 277 -7.41 0.92 -5.25
CA ILE A 277 -7.52 2.39 -5.27
C ILE A 277 -7.23 3.00 -3.91
N LEU A 278 -7.83 2.47 -2.84
CA LEU A 278 -7.65 3.00 -1.49
C LEU A 278 -6.22 2.78 -0.98
N ALA A 279 -5.63 1.63 -1.26
CA ALA A 279 -4.23 1.35 -0.93
C ALA A 279 -3.28 2.31 -1.66
N ALA A 280 -3.45 2.47 -2.97
CA ALA A 280 -2.68 3.42 -3.79
C ALA A 280 -2.78 4.85 -3.27
N HIS A 281 -4.00 5.35 -3.03
CA HIS A 281 -4.23 6.69 -2.50
C HIS A 281 -3.59 6.86 -1.12
N SER A 282 -3.68 5.85 -0.26
CA SER A 282 -3.12 5.88 1.09
C SER A 282 -1.59 5.95 1.09
N ILE A 283 -0.95 5.14 0.23
CA ILE A 283 0.51 5.13 0.05
C ILE A 283 0.97 6.47 -0.52
N ALA A 284 0.36 6.94 -1.61
CA ALA A 284 0.72 8.20 -2.25
C ALA A 284 0.55 9.40 -1.31
N THR A 285 -0.55 9.45 -0.54
CA THR A 285 -0.79 10.53 0.42
C THR A 285 0.22 10.49 1.57
N THR A 286 0.55 9.30 2.07
CA THR A 286 1.57 9.15 3.12
C THR A 286 2.95 9.59 2.61
N LEU A 287 3.34 9.22 1.39
CA LEU A 287 4.56 9.70 0.75
C LEU A 287 4.57 11.21 0.58
N LYS A 288 3.46 11.79 0.12
CA LYS A 288 3.28 13.24 -0.02
C LYS A 288 3.47 13.95 1.32
N TYR A 289 2.85 13.45 2.38
CA TYR A 289 3.03 14.02 3.73
C TYR A 289 4.46 13.85 4.21
N TRP A 290 5.09 12.72 3.93
CA TRP A 290 6.49 12.51 4.30
C TRP A 290 7.47 13.43 3.56
N TYR A 291 7.14 13.87 2.35
CA TYR A 291 7.97 14.81 1.60
C TYR A 291 7.67 16.28 1.91
N HIS A 292 6.39 16.63 2.02
CA HIS A 292 5.95 18.03 2.08
C HIS A 292 5.39 18.46 3.44
N GLY A 293 5.26 17.53 4.39
CA GLY A 293 4.55 17.72 5.64
C GLY A 293 3.06 17.41 5.52
N SER A 294 2.44 17.05 6.64
CA SER A 294 0.97 16.94 6.73
C SER A 294 0.35 18.34 6.85
N PRO A 295 -0.93 18.52 6.50
CA PRO A 295 -1.58 19.81 6.66
C PRO A 295 -1.44 20.35 8.11
N PRO A 296 -1.23 21.67 8.30
CA PRO A 296 -0.97 22.23 9.61
C PRO A 296 -2.09 21.90 10.61
N GLY A 297 -1.70 21.30 11.74
CA GLY A 297 -2.62 20.92 12.82
C GLY A 297 -3.46 19.66 12.58
N GLU A 298 -3.36 19.02 11.41
CA GLU A 298 -4.03 17.73 11.17
C GLU A 298 -3.26 16.57 11.79
N ILE A 299 -4.00 15.66 12.40
CA ILE A 299 -3.48 14.40 12.95
C ILE A 299 -3.57 13.32 11.87
N VAL A 300 -2.48 12.58 11.69
CA VAL A 300 -2.40 11.44 10.76
C VAL A 300 -2.11 10.17 11.53
N SER A 301 -2.74 9.06 11.16
CA SER A 301 -2.41 7.75 11.75
C SER A 301 -1.24 7.10 11.01
N LEU A 302 -0.22 6.63 11.75
CA LEU A 302 0.93 5.97 11.15
C LEU A 302 1.43 4.80 11.99
N GLY A 303 1.75 3.69 11.32
CA GLY A 303 2.37 2.52 11.95
C GLY A 303 3.88 2.71 12.08
N ILE A 304 4.37 2.78 13.32
CA ILE A 304 5.78 2.98 13.64
C ILE A 304 6.21 2.04 14.77
N LEU A 305 7.51 1.87 14.94
CA LEU A 305 8.06 1.07 16.04
C LEU A 305 7.75 1.75 17.39
N SER A 306 7.09 1.02 18.28
CA SER A 306 6.84 1.50 19.63
C SER A 306 8.11 1.47 20.47
N GLU A 307 8.38 2.60 21.13
CA GLU A 307 9.44 2.81 22.11
C GLU A 307 8.89 2.96 23.54
N GLY A 308 7.58 2.76 23.74
CA GLY A 308 6.89 2.90 25.02
C GLY A 308 5.89 4.06 25.09
N GLN A 309 5.67 4.77 23.98
CA GLN A 309 4.74 5.89 23.92
C GLN A 309 3.33 5.42 24.34
N PHE A 310 2.59 6.25 25.07
CA PHE A 310 1.23 5.94 25.55
C PHE A 310 1.10 4.63 26.36
N GLY A 311 2.20 4.08 26.89
CA GLY A 311 2.20 2.78 27.57
C GLY A 311 2.14 1.58 26.61
N ILE A 312 2.33 1.78 25.30
CA ILE A 312 2.37 0.72 24.30
C ILE A 312 3.63 -0.13 24.51
N PRO A 313 3.56 -1.48 24.49
CA PRO A 313 4.72 -2.34 24.60
C PRO A 313 5.80 -2.00 23.57
N LYS A 314 7.08 -2.07 23.96
CA LYS A 314 8.20 -1.78 23.07
C LYS A 314 8.41 -2.89 22.04
N GLY A 315 8.94 -2.54 20.88
CA GLY A 315 9.41 -3.53 19.90
C GLY A 315 8.32 -4.17 19.03
N ILE A 316 7.12 -3.59 19.02
CA ILE A 316 6.07 -3.88 18.03
C ILE A 316 5.85 -2.65 17.15
N VAL A 317 5.47 -2.86 15.89
CA VAL A 317 4.96 -1.77 15.05
C VAL A 317 3.49 -1.57 15.37
N PHE A 318 3.10 -0.35 15.68
CA PHE A 318 1.78 0.00 16.19
C PHE A 318 1.31 1.30 15.54
N SER A 319 0.06 1.35 15.06
CA SER A 319 -0.51 2.58 14.50
C SER A 319 -0.83 3.57 15.61
N MET A 320 -0.32 4.80 15.51
CA MET A 320 -0.51 5.85 16.51
C MET A 320 -0.56 7.25 15.85
N PRO A 321 -1.04 8.30 16.55
CA PRO A 321 -1.17 9.62 15.96
C PRO A 321 0.19 10.29 15.79
N VAL A 322 0.44 10.77 14.58
CA VAL A 322 1.65 11.51 14.20
C VAL A 322 1.27 12.80 13.46
N LYS A 323 2.25 13.69 13.35
CA LYS A 323 2.30 14.74 12.32
C LYS A 323 3.52 14.52 11.45
N PHE A 324 3.43 14.86 10.16
CA PHE A 324 4.59 14.92 9.29
C PHE A 324 5.08 16.37 9.20
N GLU A 325 6.36 16.59 9.45
CA GLU A 325 6.98 17.92 9.39
C GLU A 325 8.44 17.80 8.95
N ASN A 326 8.91 18.74 8.11
CA ASN A 326 10.32 18.85 7.71
C ASN A 326 10.94 17.55 7.14
N GLY A 327 10.15 16.77 6.38
CA GLY A 327 10.64 15.52 5.81
C GLY A 327 10.70 14.34 6.79
N THR A 328 10.18 14.51 8.02
CA THR A 328 10.13 13.50 9.07
C THR A 328 8.69 13.36 9.60
N TRP A 329 8.50 12.47 10.57
CA TRP A 329 7.27 12.36 11.34
C TRP A 329 7.57 12.48 12.84
N VAL A 330 6.60 12.94 13.62
CA VAL A 330 6.69 13.07 15.07
C VAL A 330 5.41 12.54 15.72
N VAL A 331 5.57 11.72 16.75
CA VAL A 331 4.45 11.18 17.54
C VAL A 331 3.84 12.27 18.41
N LEU A 332 2.52 12.45 18.34
CA LEU A 332 1.79 13.44 19.10
C LEU A 332 1.46 12.94 20.51
N THR A 333 2.48 12.84 21.35
CA THR A 333 2.36 12.29 22.73
C THR A 333 1.64 13.20 23.71
N ASP A 334 1.46 14.48 23.39
CA ASP A 334 0.86 15.53 24.22
C ASP A 334 -0.66 15.70 23.99
N LEU A 335 -1.29 14.80 23.25
CA LEU A 335 -2.74 14.81 23.03
C LEU A 335 -3.47 14.59 24.37
N LYS A 336 -4.24 15.59 24.78
CA LYS A 336 -5.15 15.49 25.95
C LYS A 336 -6.27 14.50 25.64
N ASP A 337 -6.91 13.90 26.64
CA ASP A 337 -8.11 13.06 26.49
C ASP A 337 -7.96 11.84 25.57
N THR A 338 -6.74 11.36 25.34
CA THR A 338 -6.48 10.16 24.50
C THR A 338 -6.10 8.93 25.31
N GLU A 339 -6.37 8.92 26.61
CA GLU A 339 -6.11 7.75 27.46
C GLU A 339 -6.88 6.53 26.94
N ILE A 340 -6.17 5.42 26.74
CA ILE A 340 -6.75 4.15 26.28
C ILE A 340 -6.78 3.22 27.48
N SER A 341 -7.92 2.58 27.73
CA SER A 341 -8.02 1.63 28.84
C SER A 341 -7.08 0.44 28.62
N GLU A 342 -6.57 -0.12 29.71
CA GLU A 342 -5.67 -1.27 29.68
C GLU A 342 -6.26 -2.45 28.90
N GLN A 343 -7.57 -2.68 29.02
CA GLN A 343 -8.28 -3.72 28.27
C GLN A 343 -8.26 -3.49 26.75
N ILE A 344 -8.51 -2.25 26.30
CA ILE A 344 -8.45 -1.92 24.86
C ILE A 344 -7.01 -2.01 24.36
N MET A 345 -6.05 -1.53 25.16
CA MET A 345 -4.62 -1.61 24.83
C MET A 345 -4.18 -3.07 24.65
N THR A 346 -4.48 -3.92 25.64
CA THR A 346 -4.18 -5.36 25.62
C THR A 346 -4.77 -6.03 24.39
N ARG A 347 -6.03 -5.72 24.05
CA ARG A 347 -6.69 -6.24 22.85
C ARG A 347 -5.94 -5.90 21.56
N MET A 348 -5.48 -4.65 21.41
CA MET A 348 -4.77 -4.21 20.21
C MET A 348 -3.34 -4.77 20.13
N THR A 349 -2.66 -4.92 21.27
CA THR A 349 -1.25 -5.33 21.31
C THR A 349 -1.07 -6.84 21.30
N SER A 350 -2.03 -7.60 21.85
CA SER A 350 -1.96 -9.06 21.96
C SER A 350 -1.72 -9.71 20.59
N ASP A 351 -2.54 -9.35 19.59
CA ASP A 351 -2.42 -9.95 18.26
C ASP A 351 -1.10 -9.58 17.60
N LEU A 352 -0.65 -8.33 17.69
CA LEU A 352 0.63 -7.88 17.14
C LEU A 352 1.83 -8.62 17.74
N ILE A 353 1.81 -8.82 19.06
CA ILE A 353 2.86 -9.56 19.77
C ILE A 353 2.82 -11.03 19.32
N GLN A 354 1.64 -11.64 19.26
CA GLN A 354 1.49 -13.03 18.87
C GLN A 354 1.86 -13.28 17.41
N GLU A 355 1.44 -12.42 16.48
CA GLU A 355 1.82 -12.45 15.07
C GLU A 355 3.35 -12.49 14.94
N LYS A 356 4.05 -11.59 15.66
CA LYS A 356 5.51 -11.54 15.69
C LYS A 356 6.13 -12.81 16.27
N LEU A 357 5.65 -13.30 17.41
CA LEU A 357 6.18 -14.52 18.06
C LEU A 357 5.96 -15.76 17.20
N VAL A 358 4.78 -15.91 16.60
CA VAL A 358 4.45 -17.04 15.73
C VAL A 358 5.29 -17.01 14.46
N ALA A 359 5.42 -15.84 13.82
CA ALA A 359 6.24 -15.68 12.63
C ALA A 359 7.70 -16.08 12.90
N LEU A 360 8.25 -15.68 14.06
CA LEU A 360 9.63 -15.99 14.45
C LEU A 360 9.83 -17.42 14.98
N GLY A 361 8.75 -18.17 15.21
CA GLY A 361 8.81 -19.52 15.78
C GLY A 361 8.91 -19.57 17.30
N ASP A 362 8.87 -18.43 17.99
CA ASP A 362 8.86 -18.32 19.45
C ASP A 362 7.52 -18.80 20.05
N LYS A 363 6.45 -18.85 19.25
CA LYS A 363 5.14 -19.42 19.59
C LYS A 363 4.63 -20.33 18.47
N ILE A 364 4.03 -21.46 18.83
CA ILE A 364 3.55 -22.45 17.84
C ILE A 364 2.18 -22.06 17.27
N HIS A 365 1.27 -21.57 18.11
CA HIS A 365 -0.12 -21.30 17.73
C HIS A 365 -0.48 -19.84 17.92
N PHE A 366 -1.20 -19.30 16.94
CA PHE A 366 -1.81 -18.00 17.06
C PHE A 366 -3.14 -18.13 17.81
N GLN A 367 -3.33 -17.32 18.85
CA GLN A 367 -4.58 -17.27 19.60
C GLN A 367 -5.13 -15.85 19.49
N PRO A 368 -6.10 -15.60 18.60
CA PRO A 368 -6.69 -14.28 18.46
C PRO A 368 -7.23 -13.82 19.82
N TYR A 369 -7.06 -12.55 20.15
CA TYR A 369 -7.65 -12.02 21.37
C TYR A 369 -9.19 -12.19 21.35
N GLN A 370 -9.73 -12.92 22.33
CA GLN A 370 -11.17 -13.07 22.54
C GLN A 370 -11.59 -12.11 23.66
N SER A 371 -12.44 -11.11 23.36
CA SER A 371 -13.00 -10.25 24.41
C SER A 371 -14.15 -10.96 25.13
N GLU A 372 -14.20 -10.88 26.46
CA GLU A 372 -15.20 -11.55 27.32
C GLU A 372 -16.67 -11.12 27.13
N HIS A 373 -16.99 -10.19 26.22
CA HIS A 373 -18.39 -9.88 25.87
C HIS A 373 -18.93 -10.82 24.77
N LYS A 374 -19.31 -12.04 25.17
CA LYS A 374 -20.40 -12.76 24.52
C LYS A 374 -21.70 -12.18 25.06
N ASP A 375 -22.40 -11.34 24.28
CA ASP A 375 -23.83 -11.13 24.49
C ASP A 375 -24.56 -10.77 23.18
N LEU A 376 -25.50 -11.67 22.84
CA LEU A 376 -26.72 -11.51 22.06
C LEU A 376 -26.61 -11.37 20.53
N VAL A 377 -26.28 -12.50 19.89
CA VAL A 377 -26.98 -12.93 18.66
C VAL A 377 -27.48 -14.35 18.91
N PRO A 378 -28.77 -14.69 18.69
CA PRO A 378 -29.27 -16.04 18.94
C PRO A 378 -28.50 -17.03 18.08
N HIS A 379 -28.05 -18.12 18.72
CA HIS A 379 -27.53 -19.29 18.03
C HIS A 379 -28.65 -19.91 17.17
N GLU A 380 -28.66 -19.61 15.88
CA GLU A 380 -29.08 -20.63 14.91
C GLU A 380 -27.85 -21.48 14.60
N GLU A 381 -27.97 -22.78 14.86
CA GLU A 381 -27.03 -23.79 14.41
C GLU A 381 -26.90 -23.72 12.88
N LYS A 382 -25.88 -23.01 12.42
CA LYS A 382 -25.27 -23.26 11.11
C LYS A 382 -23.79 -23.55 11.36
N ASN A 383 -23.38 -24.71 10.86
CA ASN A 383 -22.01 -25.21 10.83
C ASN A 383 -20.97 -24.10 10.62
N PRO A 384 -19.78 -24.18 11.23
CA PRO A 384 -18.76 -23.15 11.08
C PRO A 384 -18.29 -23.14 9.62
N VAL A 385 -18.80 -22.19 8.83
CA VAL A 385 -18.27 -21.92 7.50
C VAL A 385 -16.88 -21.32 7.73
N MET A 386 -15.91 -22.03 7.19
CA MET A 386 -14.49 -21.71 7.20
C MET A 386 -14.24 -20.26 6.77
N SER A 387 -13.24 -19.66 7.42
CA SER A 387 -12.59 -18.43 6.96
C SER A 387 -11.94 -18.69 5.60
N ASP A 388 -12.70 -18.54 4.52
CA ASP A 388 -12.20 -18.67 3.15
C ASP A 388 -11.40 -17.43 2.73
N ALA A 389 -10.19 -17.31 3.29
CA ALA A 389 -9.10 -16.57 2.63
C ALA A 389 -8.71 -17.25 1.29
N ALA A 390 -9.14 -18.49 1.06
CA ALA A 390 -8.92 -19.26 -0.16
C ALA A 390 -9.90 -18.96 -1.32
N TYR A 391 -11.04 -18.28 -1.09
CA TYR A 391 -12.01 -17.99 -2.17
C TYR A 391 -11.68 -16.74 -3.01
N PHE A 392 -10.69 -15.94 -2.59
CA PHE A 392 -10.38 -14.66 -3.25
C PHE A 392 -9.49 -14.77 -4.50
N LEU A 393 -9.09 -15.97 -4.90
CA LEU A 393 -8.24 -16.19 -6.08
C LEU A 393 -9.00 -16.35 -7.41
N ASN A 394 -10.34 -16.45 -7.41
CA ASN A 394 -11.11 -16.79 -8.62
C ASN A 394 -12.07 -15.70 -9.16
N GLN A 395 -11.83 -14.43 -8.85
CA GLN A 395 -12.59 -13.33 -9.49
C GLN A 395 -11.67 -12.24 -10.03
N ILE A 396 -10.87 -12.61 -11.03
CA ILE A 396 -10.40 -11.69 -12.06
C ILE A 396 -11.30 -11.96 -13.28
N PRO A 397 -11.86 -10.94 -13.97
CA PRO A 397 -12.51 -11.18 -15.25
C PRO A 397 -11.45 -11.78 -16.19
N GLN A 398 -11.64 -13.04 -16.62
CA GLN A 398 -10.91 -13.55 -17.76
C GLN A 398 -11.38 -12.74 -18.97
N THR A 399 -10.62 -11.72 -19.37
CA THR A 399 -10.67 -11.21 -20.73
C THR A 399 -10.14 -12.32 -21.63
N THR A 400 -11.05 -13.11 -22.20
CA THR A 400 -10.75 -14.01 -23.30
C THR A 400 -10.28 -13.16 -24.48
N PHE A 401 -8.97 -13.10 -24.69
CA PHE A 401 -8.42 -12.79 -26.01
C PHE A 401 -8.73 -14.00 -26.90
N GLU A 402 -9.83 -13.91 -27.66
CA GLU A 402 -10.03 -14.80 -28.80
C GLU A 402 -8.88 -14.58 -29.78
N LYS A 403 -8.15 -15.66 -30.08
CA LYS A 403 -7.21 -15.70 -31.20
C LYS A 403 -7.96 -15.31 -32.48
N PRO A 404 -7.36 -14.51 -33.38
CA PRO A 404 -7.97 -14.26 -34.67
C PRO A 404 -8.06 -15.59 -35.44
N GLN A 405 -9.28 -16.03 -35.69
CA GLN A 405 -9.55 -17.10 -36.64
C GLN A 405 -9.07 -16.65 -38.02
N SER A 406 -8.27 -17.50 -38.65
CA SER A 406 -7.87 -17.43 -40.04
C SER A 406 -9.11 -17.24 -40.93
N LEU A 407 -9.17 -16.10 -41.64
CA LEU A 407 -10.11 -15.93 -42.74
C LEU A 407 -9.73 -16.87 -43.89
N GLU A 408 -10.44 -17.99 -43.99
CA GLU A 408 -10.55 -18.75 -45.23
C GLU A 408 -11.50 -18.01 -46.18
N PHE A 409 -10.97 -17.68 -47.36
CA PHE A 409 -11.73 -17.16 -48.49
C PHE A 409 -12.75 -18.20 -48.96
N LEU A 410 -14.04 -17.90 -48.86
CA LEU A 410 -15.09 -18.64 -49.56
C LEU A 410 -15.63 -17.81 -50.73
N ASN A 411 -15.27 -18.28 -51.91
CA ASN A 411 -15.91 -18.02 -53.19
C ASN A 411 -17.41 -18.34 -53.13
N GLY A 412 -18.20 -17.60 -53.91
CA GLY A 412 -19.46 -18.10 -54.46
C GLY A 412 -20.68 -17.20 -54.24
N PHE A 413 -20.78 -16.13 -55.01
CA PHE A 413 -22.08 -15.54 -55.33
C PHE A 413 -22.70 -16.34 -56.49
N GLU A 414 -23.85 -16.96 -56.22
CA GLU A 414 -24.68 -17.66 -57.19
C GLU A 414 -25.19 -16.71 -58.29
N GLY A 415 -25.19 -17.23 -59.52
CA GLY A 415 -25.73 -16.54 -60.68
C GLY A 415 -27.25 -16.49 -60.71
N LYS A 416 -27.78 -15.45 -61.38
CA LYS A 416 -29.08 -15.52 -62.04
C LYS A 416 -28.90 -15.25 -63.53
N THR A 417 -29.45 -16.20 -64.27
CA THR A 417 -29.58 -16.32 -65.71
C THR A 417 -30.45 -15.23 -66.33
N VAL A 418 -30.08 -14.87 -67.56
CA VAL A 418 -30.87 -14.10 -68.53
C VAL A 418 -31.80 -15.06 -69.27
N GLU A 419 -33.07 -14.69 -69.38
CA GLU A 419 -33.99 -15.13 -70.44
C GLU A 419 -34.29 -13.94 -71.35
N SER A 420 -34.21 -14.20 -72.66
CA SER A 420 -34.66 -13.42 -73.84
C SER A 420 -34.01 -12.06 -74.13
#